data_AF-R6KBJ7-F1
#
_entry.id   AF-R6KBJ7-F1
#
_cell.length_a   1.000
_cell.length_b   1.000
_cell.length_c   1.000
_cell.angle_alpha   90.00
_cell.angle_beta   90.00
_cell.angle_gamma   90.00
#
_symmetry.space_group_name_H-M   'P 1'
#
loop_
_entity.id
_entity.type
_entity.pdbx_description
1 polymer ?
#
loop_
_entity_poly.entity_id
_entity_poly.type
_entity_poly.pdbx_seq_one_letter_code
_entity_poly.pdbx_strand_id
1 'polypeptide(L)'
;MRRMSDEDAELIFRQLRKCSSDEEFRGLISSLRDGNIVKPESYDDYIKHESVLKHLQDNTVNILLTGPVGTGKSATVNAILKKDAAVVGRGLCPATTDIKSYSNGNIVIWDTPGLGNDRQSDKKISDNIINLLRRKQHNGKYLIDIVIIILNAVSCDYMVMSELFNDILIPYMGEDIKSRVIVGLNQCDILMHRDYWERWNSSPYGELVAYMSDKEKYVETLIHNTICTGMSDTENVNIKAVCYSAGYKEAGEKQKRSYNIDRLMSSVAENINA
;
A
#
# COMPACT_ATOMS: atom_id res chain seq x y z
N MET A 1 2.32 -26.32 -14.83
CA MET A 1 1.77 -25.84 -13.54
C MET A 1 0.57 -26.71 -13.16
N ARG A 2 0.58 -27.36 -11.99
CA ARG A 2 -0.57 -28.12 -11.47
C ARG A 2 -1.43 -27.18 -10.63
N ARG A 3 -2.71 -27.05 -10.96
CA ARG A 3 -3.69 -26.36 -10.10
C ARG A 3 -3.89 -27.16 -8.81
N MET A 4 -3.93 -26.46 -7.69
CA MET A 4 -4.18 -27.03 -6.37
C MET A 4 -5.67 -27.39 -6.20
N SER A 5 -5.97 -28.47 -5.48
CA SER A 5 -7.36 -28.91 -5.23
C SER A 5 -8.00 -28.13 -4.08
N ASP A 6 -9.34 -28.06 -4.06
CA ASP A 6 -10.08 -27.36 -3.00
C ASP A 6 -9.91 -28.03 -1.62
N GLU A 7 -9.72 -29.35 -1.58
CA GLU A 7 -9.46 -30.10 -0.34
C GLU A 7 -8.06 -29.81 0.23
N ASP A 8 -7.05 -29.68 -0.64
CA ASP A 8 -5.70 -29.29 -0.22
C ASP A 8 -5.71 -27.88 0.36
N ALA A 9 -6.42 -26.94 -0.29
CA ALA A 9 -6.60 -25.57 0.21
C ALA A 9 -7.25 -25.55 1.60
N GLU A 10 -8.29 -26.36 1.83
CA GLU A 10 -9.02 -26.38 3.10
C GLU A 10 -8.21 -27.02 4.25
N LEU A 11 -7.43 -28.06 3.96
CA LEU A 11 -6.49 -28.67 4.90
C LEU A 11 -5.39 -27.68 5.33
N ILE A 12 -4.89 -26.89 4.38
CA ILE A 12 -3.88 -25.85 4.58
C ILE A 12 -4.42 -24.72 5.48
N PHE A 13 -5.61 -24.19 5.21
CA PHE A 13 -6.22 -23.15 6.06
C PHE A 13 -6.53 -23.65 7.47
N ARG A 14 -6.71 -24.95 7.66
CA ARG A 14 -6.86 -25.57 8.99
C ARG A 14 -5.53 -25.63 9.75
N GLN A 15 -4.39 -25.73 9.05
CA GLN A 15 -3.05 -25.68 9.65
C GLN A 15 -2.64 -24.24 10.00
N LEU A 16 -2.86 -23.26 9.11
CA LEU A 16 -2.63 -21.84 9.41
C LEU A 16 -3.46 -21.35 10.61
N ARG A 17 -4.69 -21.84 10.74
CA ARG A 17 -5.56 -21.62 11.91
C ARG A 17 -4.99 -22.15 13.22
N LYS A 18 -4.06 -23.11 13.20
CA LYS A 18 -3.40 -23.65 14.39
C LYS A 18 -2.13 -22.87 14.78
N CYS A 19 -1.52 -22.15 13.84
CA CYS A 19 -0.25 -21.45 14.06
C CYS A 19 -0.38 -20.03 14.63
N SER A 20 -1.57 -19.40 14.59
CA SER A 20 -1.80 -18.05 15.12
C SER A 20 -2.89 -18.05 16.21
N SER A 21 -2.52 -17.63 17.41
CA SER A 21 -3.42 -17.49 18.57
C SER A 21 -4.24 -16.20 18.57
N ASP A 22 -4.02 -15.29 17.62
CA ASP A 22 -4.63 -13.96 17.58
C ASP A 22 -5.86 -13.95 16.65
N GLU A 23 -7.02 -13.64 17.22
CA GLU A 23 -8.32 -13.62 16.53
C GLU A 23 -8.42 -12.50 15.49
N GLU A 24 -7.72 -11.37 15.68
CA GLU A 24 -7.64 -10.27 14.72
C GLU A 24 -6.68 -10.60 13.57
N PHE A 25 -5.56 -11.27 13.86
CA PHE A 25 -4.66 -11.78 12.83
C PHE A 25 -5.38 -12.82 11.95
N ARG A 26 -6.18 -13.71 12.55
CA ARG A 26 -7.06 -14.63 11.81
C ARG A 26 -8.09 -13.89 10.96
N GLY A 27 -8.58 -12.74 11.41
CA GLY A 27 -9.42 -11.82 10.63
C GLY A 27 -8.71 -11.13 9.46
N LEU A 28 -7.40 -10.85 9.59
CA LEU A 28 -6.57 -10.38 8.49
C LEU A 28 -6.35 -11.50 7.47
N ILE A 29 -5.95 -12.69 7.92
CA ILE A 29 -5.80 -13.90 7.07
C ILE A 29 -7.12 -14.27 6.38
N SER A 30 -8.26 -14.19 7.08
CA SER A 30 -9.56 -14.50 6.51
C SER A 30 -10.01 -13.43 5.52
N SER A 31 -9.70 -12.14 5.72
CA SER A 31 -9.98 -11.13 4.68
C SER A 31 -9.02 -11.25 3.49
N LEU A 32 -7.75 -11.62 3.70
CA LEU A 32 -6.86 -11.99 2.61
C LEU A 32 -7.45 -13.18 1.82
N ARG A 33 -8.18 -14.09 2.47
CA ARG A 33 -8.90 -15.21 1.83
C ARG A 33 -10.22 -14.80 1.14
N ASP A 34 -11.03 -13.97 1.80
CA ASP A 34 -12.40 -13.66 1.41
C ASP A 34 -12.48 -12.41 0.49
N GLY A 35 -11.41 -11.62 0.40
CA GLY A 35 -11.24 -10.43 -0.44
C GLY A 35 -10.56 -10.74 -1.77
N ASN A 36 -11.01 -11.74 -2.53
CA ASN A 36 -10.56 -12.02 -3.90
C ASN A 36 -9.03 -12.02 -4.14
N ILE A 37 -8.20 -12.30 -3.14
CA ILE A 37 -6.84 -12.78 -3.44
C ILE A 37 -7.02 -14.22 -3.87
N VAL A 38 -6.94 -14.39 -5.19
CA VAL A 38 -6.32 -15.51 -5.90
C VAL A 38 -6.16 -16.74 -5.01
N LYS A 39 -7.07 -17.72 -5.12
CA LYS A 39 -6.76 -19.10 -4.71
C LYS A 39 -5.34 -19.37 -5.22
N PRO A 40 -4.35 -19.79 -4.40
CA PRO A 40 -2.99 -20.00 -4.86
C PRO A 40 -3.04 -20.81 -6.15
N GLU A 41 -2.71 -20.18 -7.28
CA GLU A 41 -2.87 -20.84 -8.58
C GLU A 41 -1.82 -21.94 -8.75
N SER A 42 -0.75 -21.85 -7.94
CA SER A 42 0.35 -22.79 -7.85
C SER A 42 0.82 -23.01 -6.41
N TYR A 43 1.58 -24.10 -6.23
CA TYR A 43 2.28 -24.41 -4.98
C TYR A 43 3.37 -23.38 -4.64
N ASP A 44 3.98 -22.75 -5.65
CA ASP A 44 5.00 -21.73 -5.45
C ASP A 44 4.40 -20.43 -4.88
N ASP A 45 3.21 -20.04 -5.35
CA ASP A 45 2.44 -18.93 -4.77
C ASP A 45 2.12 -19.21 -3.29
N TYR A 46 1.77 -20.45 -2.96
CA TYR A 46 1.50 -20.87 -1.59
C TYR A 46 2.73 -20.71 -0.68
N ILE A 47 3.90 -21.23 -1.06
CA ILE A 47 5.13 -21.11 -0.26
C ILE A 47 5.54 -19.64 -0.09
N LYS A 48 5.33 -18.82 -1.13
CA LYS A 48 5.53 -17.38 -1.06
C LYS A 48 4.59 -16.72 -0.06
N HIS A 49 3.30 -17.04 -0.09
CA HIS A 49 2.32 -16.54 0.88
C HIS A 49 2.59 -17.01 2.31
N GLU A 50 2.97 -18.27 2.53
CA GLU A 50 3.26 -18.79 3.87
C GLU A 50 4.50 -18.12 4.48
N SER A 51 5.56 -17.93 3.70
CA SER A 51 6.79 -17.26 4.15
C SER A 51 6.55 -15.79 4.50
N VAL A 52 5.73 -15.09 3.72
CA VAL A 52 5.21 -13.74 4.03
C VAL A 52 4.50 -13.72 5.37
N LEU A 53 3.52 -14.62 5.57
CA LEU A 53 2.68 -14.59 6.77
C LEU A 53 3.50 -14.89 8.02
N LYS A 54 4.46 -15.82 7.91
CA LYS A 54 5.41 -16.11 8.98
C LYS A 54 6.30 -14.90 9.28
N HIS A 55 6.80 -14.20 8.25
CA HIS A 55 7.58 -12.98 8.46
C HIS A 55 6.78 -11.90 9.20
N LEU A 56 5.52 -11.70 8.82
CA LEU A 56 4.59 -10.77 9.47
C LEU A 56 4.21 -11.19 10.91
N GLN A 57 4.31 -12.48 11.25
CA GLN A 57 4.08 -12.99 12.61
C GLN A 57 5.31 -12.83 13.51
N ASP A 58 6.49 -12.98 12.94
CA ASP A 58 7.74 -13.02 13.69
C ASP A 58 8.40 -11.63 13.81
N ASN A 59 8.03 -10.67 12.94
CA ASN A 59 8.67 -9.34 12.89
C ASN A 59 7.65 -8.21 12.80
N THR A 60 7.97 -7.09 13.44
CA THR A 60 7.24 -5.84 13.24
C THR A 60 7.60 -5.21 11.90
N VAL A 61 6.62 -4.96 11.06
CA VAL A 61 6.76 -4.30 9.76
C VAL A 61 6.32 -2.84 9.85
N ASN A 62 7.23 -1.95 9.49
CA ASN A 62 7.04 -0.50 9.51
C ASN A 62 6.83 0.01 8.08
N ILE A 63 5.64 0.53 7.83
CA ILE A 63 5.20 1.04 6.53
C ILE A 63 5.09 2.55 6.61
N LEU A 64 5.78 3.27 5.74
CA LEU A 64 5.63 4.71 5.58
C LEU A 64 4.61 5.01 4.48
N LEU A 65 3.55 5.77 4.78
CA LEU A 65 2.65 6.31 3.76
C LEU A 65 3.05 7.74 3.43
N THR A 66 3.28 8.02 2.15
CA THR A 66 3.55 9.39 1.65
C THR A 66 2.76 9.70 0.39
N GLY A 67 2.73 10.96 -0.05
CA GLY A 67 2.00 11.38 -1.26
C GLY A 67 1.27 12.71 -1.09
N PRO A 68 0.60 13.20 -2.15
CA PRO A 68 -0.07 14.50 -2.15
C PRO A 68 -1.17 14.65 -1.09
N VAL A 69 -1.56 15.89 -0.79
CA VAL A 69 -2.74 16.17 0.05
C VAL A 69 -4.01 15.60 -0.61
N GLY A 70 -4.92 15.06 0.20
CA GLY A 70 -6.23 14.60 -0.28
C GLY A 70 -6.25 13.24 -0.97
N THR A 71 -5.10 12.55 -1.13
CA THR A 71 -5.05 11.22 -1.76
C THR A 71 -5.52 10.07 -0.86
N GLY A 72 -5.85 10.37 0.40
CA GLY A 72 -6.49 9.42 1.31
C GLY A 72 -5.55 8.58 2.18
N LYS A 73 -4.30 9.00 2.41
CA LYS A 73 -3.34 8.31 3.29
C LYS A 73 -3.93 7.88 4.65
N SER A 74 -4.56 8.79 5.39
CA SER A 74 -5.17 8.46 6.68
C SER A 74 -6.37 7.49 6.57
N ALA A 75 -7.13 7.55 5.47
CA ALA A 75 -8.19 6.56 5.22
C ALA A 75 -7.59 5.17 4.93
N THR A 76 -6.43 5.14 4.26
CA THR A 76 -5.66 3.92 4.01
C THR A 76 -5.12 3.32 5.30
N VAL A 77 -4.67 4.13 6.27
CA VAL A 77 -4.33 3.64 7.62
C VAL A 77 -5.51 2.87 8.22
N ASN A 78 -6.69 3.48 8.23
CA ASN A 78 -7.89 2.86 8.81
C ASN A 78 -8.30 1.59 8.06
N ALA A 79 -8.15 1.59 6.73
CA ALA A 79 -8.47 0.44 5.90
C ALA A 79 -7.51 -0.73 6.13
N ILE A 80 -6.20 -0.48 6.23
CA ILE A 80 -5.18 -1.51 6.50
C ILE A 80 -5.33 -2.04 7.93
N LEU A 81 -5.45 -1.16 8.93
CA LEU A 81 -5.53 -1.57 10.33
C LEU A 81 -6.92 -2.09 10.73
N LYS A 82 -7.93 -1.94 9.87
CA LYS A 82 -9.34 -2.26 10.11
C LYS A 82 -9.90 -1.63 11.40
N LYS A 83 -9.35 -0.48 11.78
CA LYS A 83 -9.69 0.28 12.99
C LYS A 83 -9.78 1.76 12.62
N ASP A 84 -10.70 2.48 13.25
CA ASP A 84 -10.89 3.93 13.06
C ASP A 84 -9.89 4.70 13.93
N ALA A 85 -8.59 4.56 13.60
CA ALA A 85 -7.49 5.05 14.42
C ALA A 85 -6.95 6.42 13.93
N ALA A 86 -6.87 6.62 12.61
CA ALA A 86 -6.38 7.84 12.00
C ALA A 86 -7.52 8.81 11.67
N VAL A 87 -7.32 10.09 12.00
CA VAL A 87 -8.28 11.15 11.70
C VAL A 87 -8.24 11.47 10.21
N VAL A 88 -9.33 11.20 9.50
CA VAL A 88 -9.48 11.52 8.07
C VAL A 88 -9.95 12.96 7.90
N GLY A 89 -9.12 13.78 7.26
CA GLY A 89 -9.43 15.18 6.95
C GLY A 89 -10.51 15.36 5.92
N ARG A 90 -11.27 16.46 6.04
CA ARG A 90 -12.27 16.91 5.06
C ARG A 90 -12.03 18.37 4.74
N GLY A 91 -11.78 18.68 3.47
CA GLY A 91 -11.53 20.04 2.98
C GLY A 91 -10.15 20.23 2.34
N LEU A 92 -9.81 21.48 2.05
CA LEU A 92 -8.56 21.88 1.38
C LEU A 92 -7.35 21.86 2.32
N CYS A 93 -7.56 21.84 3.63
CA CYS A 93 -6.48 21.83 4.62
C CYS A 93 -6.07 20.39 4.98
N PRO A 94 -4.76 20.08 5.04
CA PRO A 94 -4.27 18.80 5.55
C PRO A 94 -4.76 18.57 6.99
N ALA A 95 -5.38 17.41 7.25
CA ALA A 95 -5.74 17.05 8.63
C ALA A 95 -4.57 16.46 9.43
N THR A 96 -3.58 15.92 8.73
CA THR A 96 -2.33 15.43 9.32
C THR A 96 -1.29 16.54 9.22
N THR A 97 -0.93 17.14 10.35
CA THR A 97 0.04 18.26 10.42
C THR A 97 1.46 17.79 10.74
N ASP A 98 1.59 16.60 11.31
CA ASP A 98 2.85 15.97 11.71
C ASP A 98 2.79 14.46 11.44
N ILE A 99 3.94 13.81 11.29
CA ILE A 99 4.00 12.36 11.09
C ILE A 99 3.47 11.66 12.34
N LYS A 100 2.52 10.73 12.15
CA LYS A 100 1.93 9.93 13.22
C LYS A 100 2.11 8.44 12.93
N SER A 101 2.42 7.65 13.96
CA SER A 101 2.44 6.20 13.85
C SER A 101 1.16 5.58 14.42
N TYR A 102 0.67 4.55 13.75
CA TYR A 102 -0.48 3.75 14.16
C TYR A 102 -0.08 2.28 14.08
N SER A 103 -0.41 1.48 15.08
CA SER A 103 -0.04 0.07 15.10
C SER A 103 -1.25 -0.84 15.30
N ASN A 104 -1.20 -2.01 14.66
CA ASN A 104 -2.06 -3.14 15.00
C ASN A 104 -1.27 -4.45 14.84
N GLY A 105 -1.16 -5.21 15.92
CA GLY A 105 -0.28 -6.38 15.98
C GLY A 105 1.16 -6.03 15.58
N ASN A 106 1.67 -6.70 14.56
CA ASN A 106 3.02 -6.50 14.04
C ASN A 106 3.12 -5.47 12.91
N ILE A 107 2.04 -4.77 12.56
CA ILE A 107 2.08 -3.73 11.52
C ILE A 107 2.11 -2.35 12.19
N VAL A 108 3.07 -1.53 11.80
CA VAL A 108 3.17 -0.12 12.18
C VAL A 108 3.10 0.73 10.91
N ILE A 109 2.13 1.64 10.84
CA ILE A 109 1.95 2.56 9.71
C ILE A 109 2.30 3.97 10.16
N TRP A 110 3.24 4.60 9.46
CA TRP A 110 3.66 5.98 9.63
C TRP A 110 2.90 6.83 8.60
N ASP A 111 1.88 7.55 9.04
CA ASP A 111 1.08 8.47 8.21
C ASP A 111 1.75 9.84 8.19
N THR A 112 2.05 10.35 6.99
CA THR A 112 2.66 11.66 6.81
C THR A 112 1.63 12.72 6.41
N PRO A 113 1.88 14.00 6.73
CA PRO A 113 1.21 15.11 6.06
C PRO A 113 1.33 14.99 4.54
N GLY A 114 0.32 15.45 3.80
CA GLY A 114 0.40 15.48 2.35
C GLY A 114 1.29 16.61 1.84
N LEU A 115 1.99 16.34 0.74
CA LEU A 115 2.78 17.31 0.00
C LEU A 115 1.92 18.08 -1.03
N GLY A 116 2.38 19.25 -1.45
CA GLY A 116 1.78 20.02 -2.55
C GLY A 116 0.79 21.10 -2.10
N ASN A 117 0.89 21.55 -0.84
CA ASN A 117 0.06 22.65 -0.32
C ASN A 117 0.81 23.98 -0.32
N ASP A 118 1.94 24.05 0.40
CA ASP A 118 2.80 25.22 0.44
C ASP A 118 4.28 24.82 0.56
N ARG A 119 5.16 25.51 -0.18
CA ARG A 119 6.57 25.13 -0.31
C ARG A 119 7.33 25.09 1.02
N GLN A 120 6.97 25.92 2.00
CA GLN A 120 7.66 25.97 3.28
C GLN A 120 7.27 24.77 4.16
N SER A 121 5.99 24.42 4.22
CA SER A 121 5.54 23.22 4.91
C SER A 121 6.04 21.96 4.22
N ASP A 122 6.04 21.92 2.88
CA ASP A 122 6.52 20.78 2.10
C ASP A 122 7.99 20.47 2.41
N LYS A 123 8.85 21.50 2.53
CA LYS A 123 10.25 21.29 2.95
C LYS A 123 10.36 20.62 4.33
N LYS A 124 9.59 21.09 5.31
CA LYS A 124 9.58 20.50 6.67
C LYS A 124 9.09 19.05 6.63
N ILE A 125 8.07 18.77 5.82
CA ILE A 125 7.53 17.42 5.64
C ILE A 125 8.60 16.51 5.01
N SER A 126 9.28 16.96 3.96
CA SER A 126 10.38 16.25 3.32
C SER A 126 11.52 15.95 4.29
N ASP A 127 11.96 16.92 5.08
CA ASP A 127 13.00 16.72 6.10
C ASP A 127 12.59 15.64 7.12
N ASN A 128 11.33 15.63 7.55
CA ASN A 128 10.82 14.62 8.46
C ASN A 128 10.76 13.22 7.84
N ILE A 129 10.35 13.11 6.57
CA ILE A 129 10.37 11.86 5.82
C ILE A 129 11.80 11.34 5.70
N ILE A 130 12.74 12.19 5.29
CA ILE A 130 14.16 11.87 5.15
C ILE A 130 14.74 11.35 6.48
N ASN A 131 14.45 12.04 7.59
CA ASN A 131 14.90 11.62 8.91
C ASN A 131 14.38 10.22 9.29
N LEU A 132 13.14 9.91 8.90
CA LEU A 132 12.54 8.60 9.16
C LEU A 132 13.13 7.50 8.27
N LEU A 133 13.35 7.78 6.98
CA LEU A 133 14.01 6.85 6.04
C LEU A 133 15.43 6.48 6.49
N ARG A 134 16.17 7.44 7.07
CA ARG A 134 17.54 7.25 7.56
C ARG A 134 17.62 6.59 8.93
N ARG A 135 16.53 6.62 9.71
CA ARG A 135 16.53 6.08 11.07
C ARG A 135 16.76 4.58 11.02
N LYS A 136 17.67 4.09 11.87
CA LYS A 136 17.98 2.67 12.00
C LYS A 136 17.48 2.12 13.34
N GLN A 137 17.12 0.85 13.33
CA GLN A 137 16.88 0.05 14.52
C GLN A 137 18.20 -0.38 15.17
N HIS A 138 18.12 -0.99 16.36
CA HIS A 138 19.30 -1.45 17.10
C HIS A 138 20.12 -2.51 16.34
N ASN A 139 19.47 -3.32 15.50
CA ASN A 139 20.10 -4.32 14.64
C ASN A 139 20.80 -3.73 13.39
N GLY A 140 20.80 -2.40 13.22
CA GLY A 140 21.41 -1.70 12.09
C GLY A 140 20.56 -1.65 10.81
N LYS A 141 19.39 -2.31 10.76
CA LYS A 141 18.42 -2.19 9.67
C LYS A 141 17.69 -0.86 9.74
N TYR A 142 17.18 -0.37 8.61
CA TYR A 142 16.32 0.81 8.59
C TYR A 142 15.04 0.58 9.40
N LEU A 143 14.51 1.63 10.01
CA LEU A 143 13.26 1.57 10.76
C LEU A 143 12.08 1.34 9.85
N ILE A 144 12.02 2.02 8.71
CA ILE A 144 10.95 1.85 7.72
C ILE A 144 11.32 0.68 6.84
N ASP A 145 10.47 -0.35 6.75
CA ASP A 145 10.69 -1.49 5.89
C ASP A 145 10.23 -1.17 4.46
N ILE A 146 9.03 -0.60 4.33
CA ILE A 146 8.39 -0.30 3.04
C ILE A 146 7.86 1.14 3.01
N VAL A 147 7.99 1.80 1.86
CA VAL A 147 7.33 3.07 1.55
C VAL A 147 6.20 2.82 0.56
N ILE A 148 4.99 3.28 0.88
CA ILE A 148 3.87 3.30 -0.05
C ILE A 148 3.57 4.75 -0.42
N ILE A 149 3.73 5.06 -1.70
CA ILE A 149 3.33 6.36 -2.26
C ILE A 149 1.85 6.27 -2.63
N ILE A 150 1.01 7.07 -1.99
CA ILE A 150 -0.44 7.11 -2.21
C ILE A 150 -0.78 8.25 -3.16
N LEU A 151 -1.21 7.89 -4.37
CA LEU A 151 -1.69 8.81 -5.40
C LEU A 151 -3.19 8.65 -5.59
N ASN A 152 -3.86 9.70 -6.07
CA ASN A 152 -5.24 9.61 -6.55
C ASN A 152 -5.24 8.93 -7.94
N ALA A 153 -6.04 7.90 -8.13
CA ALA A 153 -6.07 7.10 -9.36
C ALA A 153 -6.54 7.89 -10.60
N VAL A 154 -7.34 8.94 -10.42
CA VAL A 154 -7.82 9.80 -11.52
C VAL A 154 -6.75 10.82 -11.90
N SER A 155 -6.34 11.68 -10.96
CA SER A 155 -5.43 12.79 -11.25
C SER A 155 -3.98 12.36 -11.35
N CYS A 156 -3.57 11.41 -10.50
CA CYS A 156 -2.21 10.87 -10.41
C CYS A 156 -1.15 11.99 -10.45
N ASP A 157 -1.08 12.81 -9.40
CA ASP A 157 -0.21 14.00 -9.35
C ASP A 157 1.27 13.68 -9.64
N TYR A 158 1.65 13.80 -10.91
CA TYR A 158 2.96 13.41 -11.40
C TYR A 158 4.06 14.35 -10.94
N MET A 159 3.73 15.61 -10.66
CA MET A 159 4.72 16.60 -10.22
C MET A 159 5.20 16.25 -8.82
N VAL A 160 4.26 16.07 -7.89
CA VAL A 160 4.61 15.65 -6.52
C VAL A 160 5.21 14.25 -6.50
N MET A 161 4.76 13.33 -7.37
CA MET A 161 5.37 12.01 -7.51
C MET A 161 6.84 12.13 -7.95
N SER A 162 7.13 12.93 -8.97
CA SER A 162 8.49 13.14 -9.48
C SER A 162 9.41 13.77 -8.43
N GLU A 163 8.93 14.79 -7.70
CA GLU A 163 9.66 15.41 -6.58
C GLU A 163 9.95 14.39 -5.47
N LEU A 164 8.95 13.56 -5.08
CA LEU A 164 9.15 12.48 -4.11
C LEU A 164 10.26 11.52 -4.55
N PHE A 165 10.25 11.06 -5.81
CA PHE A 165 11.28 10.16 -6.31
C PHE A 165 12.65 10.82 -6.34
N ASN A 166 12.77 11.97 -7.00
CA ASN A 166 14.05 12.61 -7.31
C ASN A 166 14.71 13.28 -6.10
N ASP A 167 13.92 13.89 -5.22
CA ASP A 167 14.46 14.71 -4.13
C ASP A 167 14.50 13.95 -2.80
N ILE A 168 13.74 12.85 -2.66
CA ILE A 168 13.59 12.13 -1.39
C ILE A 168 13.90 10.64 -1.51
N LEU A 169 13.26 9.89 -2.40
CA LEU A 169 13.41 8.43 -2.38
C LEU A 169 14.75 7.98 -2.99
N ILE A 170 15.07 8.41 -4.21
CA ILE A 170 16.32 8.03 -4.87
C ILE A 170 17.55 8.47 -4.05
N PRO A 171 17.67 9.72 -3.55
CA PRO A 171 18.88 10.14 -2.84
C PRO A 171 19.09 9.46 -1.48
N TYR A 172 18.02 9.00 -0.83
CA TYR A 172 18.08 8.50 0.55
C TYR A 172 17.81 7.00 0.68
N MET A 173 17.26 6.35 -0.34
CA MET A 173 17.10 4.90 -0.41
C MET A 173 18.10 4.25 -1.38
N GLY A 174 18.53 4.95 -2.44
CA GLY A 174 19.40 4.37 -3.46
C GLY A 174 18.78 3.12 -4.08
N GLU A 175 19.56 2.04 -4.17
CA GLU A 175 19.11 0.76 -4.76
C GLU A 175 17.95 0.09 -4.01
N ASP A 176 17.81 0.36 -2.71
CA ASP A 176 16.73 -0.20 -1.88
C ASP A 176 15.34 0.20 -2.41
N ILE A 177 15.24 1.26 -3.21
CA ILE A 177 13.97 1.71 -3.82
C ILE A 177 13.31 0.60 -4.66
N LYS A 178 14.13 -0.28 -5.27
CA LYS A 178 13.68 -1.36 -6.16
C LYS A 178 12.83 -2.40 -5.44
N SER A 179 13.12 -2.67 -4.17
CA SER A 179 12.40 -3.65 -3.36
C SER A 179 11.56 -3.01 -2.27
N ARG A 180 11.76 -1.73 -1.92
CA ARG A 180 11.11 -1.12 -0.74
C ARG A 180 10.07 -0.05 -1.05
N VAL A 181 9.74 0.18 -2.32
CA VAL A 181 8.71 1.13 -2.73
C VAL A 181 7.57 0.47 -3.49
N ILE A 182 6.34 0.88 -3.15
CA ILE A 182 5.09 0.50 -3.83
C ILE A 182 4.27 1.77 -4.08
N VAL A 183 3.50 1.78 -5.16
CA VAL A 183 2.56 2.87 -5.43
C VAL A 183 1.12 2.39 -5.27
N GLY A 184 0.37 3.05 -4.40
CA GLY A 184 -1.06 2.83 -4.21
C GLY A 184 -1.86 3.90 -4.96
N LEU A 185 -2.65 3.48 -5.95
CA LEU A 185 -3.58 4.34 -6.69
C LEU A 185 -4.95 4.30 -5.99
N ASN A 186 -5.13 5.16 -4.99
CA ASN A 186 -6.36 5.24 -4.20
C ASN A 186 -7.50 5.89 -4.99
N GLN A 187 -8.72 5.77 -4.49
CA GLN A 187 -9.92 6.34 -5.10
C GLN A 187 -10.14 5.79 -6.51
N CYS A 188 -9.86 4.50 -6.74
CA CYS A 188 -10.16 3.86 -8.02
C CYS A 188 -11.69 3.77 -8.28
N ASP A 189 -12.51 3.90 -7.24
CA ASP A 189 -13.99 3.89 -7.30
C ASP A 189 -14.59 5.09 -8.06
N ILE A 190 -13.78 6.10 -8.38
CA ILE A 190 -14.18 7.27 -9.18
C ILE A 190 -13.65 7.27 -10.60
N LEU A 191 -12.81 6.29 -10.96
CA LEU A 191 -12.40 6.11 -12.35
C LEU A 191 -13.63 5.90 -13.25
N MET A 192 -13.49 6.26 -14.53
CA MET A 192 -14.60 6.21 -15.49
C MET A 192 -15.88 6.89 -14.97
N HIS A 193 -15.74 7.98 -14.22
CA HIS A 193 -16.87 8.72 -13.63
C HIS A 193 -17.78 7.88 -12.71
N ARG A 194 -17.23 6.83 -12.07
CA ARG A 194 -17.95 5.83 -11.27
C ARG A 194 -18.78 4.84 -12.09
N ASP A 195 -18.68 4.87 -13.42
CA ASP A 195 -19.27 3.82 -14.24
C ASP A 195 -18.61 2.49 -13.94
N TYR A 196 -19.42 1.44 -13.95
CA TYR A 196 -19.00 0.08 -13.65
C TYR A 196 -18.42 -0.13 -12.22
N TRP A 197 -18.79 0.72 -11.27
CA TRP A 197 -18.52 0.51 -9.84
C TRP A 197 -19.75 0.07 -9.06
N GLU A 198 -19.73 -1.15 -8.53
CA GLU A 198 -20.80 -1.66 -7.68
C GLU A 198 -20.66 -1.12 -6.25
N ARG A 199 -21.58 -0.25 -5.85
CA ARG A 199 -21.52 0.44 -4.54
C ARG A 199 -21.67 -0.50 -3.33
N TRP A 200 -22.48 -1.54 -3.46
CA TRP A 200 -22.81 -2.42 -2.33
C TRP A 200 -21.62 -3.28 -1.91
N ASN A 201 -21.00 -3.96 -2.89
CA ASN A 201 -19.82 -4.78 -2.63
C ASN A 201 -18.52 -3.99 -2.65
N SER A 202 -18.55 -2.73 -3.11
CA SER A 202 -17.36 -1.89 -3.34
C SER A 202 -16.39 -2.61 -4.28
N SER A 203 -16.86 -2.94 -5.48
CA SER A 203 -16.11 -3.71 -6.46
C SER A 203 -16.34 -3.20 -7.88
N PRO A 204 -15.30 -3.20 -8.72
CA PRO A 204 -15.44 -2.91 -10.14
C PRO A 204 -16.07 -4.10 -10.87
N TYR A 205 -16.72 -3.81 -11.99
CA TYR A 205 -17.16 -4.81 -12.98
C TYR A 205 -16.89 -4.28 -14.40
N GLY A 206 -17.13 -5.11 -15.41
CA GLY A 206 -17.04 -4.69 -16.82
C GLY A 206 -15.70 -4.05 -17.19
N GLU A 207 -15.78 -2.95 -17.94
CA GLU A 207 -14.63 -2.24 -18.52
C GLU A 207 -13.70 -1.62 -17.46
N LEU A 208 -14.23 -1.27 -16.29
CA LEU A 208 -13.44 -0.64 -15.22
C LEU A 208 -12.32 -1.58 -14.72
N VAL A 209 -12.53 -2.90 -14.74
CA VAL A 209 -11.50 -3.88 -14.34
C VAL A 209 -10.27 -3.78 -15.25
N ALA A 210 -10.49 -3.75 -16.57
CA ALA A 210 -9.41 -3.63 -17.55
C ALA A 210 -8.75 -2.25 -17.48
N TYR A 211 -9.55 -1.18 -17.37
CA TYR A 211 -9.05 0.19 -17.26
C TYR A 211 -8.13 0.37 -16.04
N MET A 212 -8.49 -0.20 -14.90
CA MET A 212 -7.66 -0.17 -13.68
C MET A 212 -6.31 -0.86 -13.89
N SER A 213 -6.29 -2.03 -14.52
CA SER A 213 -5.05 -2.74 -14.87
C SER A 213 -4.18 -1.93 -15.83
N ASP A 214 -4.77 -1.29 -16.84
CA ASP A 214 -4.02 -0.46 -17.78
C ASP A 214 -3.47 0.80 -17.11
N LYS A 215 -4.23 1.38 -16.17
CA LYS A 215 -3.77 2.51 -15.35
C LYS A 215 -2.59 2.15 -14.46
N GLU A 216 -2.60 0.97 -13.84
CA GLU A 216 -1.46 0.44 -13.06
C GLU A 216 -0.21 0.37 -13.94
N LYS A 217 -0.27 -0.33 -15.07
CA LYS A 217 0.87 -0.48 -16.01
C LYS A 217 1.40 0.85 -16.52
N TYR A 218 0.50 1.79 -16.80
CA TYR A 218 0.87 3.12 -17.23
C TYR A 218 1.67 3.86 -16.16
N VAL A 219 1.23 3.83 -14.90
CA VAL A 219 1.95 4.46 -13.78
C VAL A 219 3.29 3.77 -13.54
N GLU A 220 3.35 2.44 -13.60
CA GLU A 220 4.61 1.67 -13.51
C GLU A 220 5.61 2.12 -14.57
N THR A 221 5.15 2.31 -15.82
CA THR A 221 5.98 2.81 -16.93
C THR A 221 6.50 4.23 -16.65
N LEU A 222 5.68 5.10 -16.10
CA LEU A 222 6.10 6.47 -15.75
C LEU A 222 7.15 6.48 -14.63
N ILE A 223 6.96 5.65 -13.61
CA ILE A 223 7.90 5.51 -12.50
C ILE A 223 9.23 4.97 -13.02
N HIS A 224 9.20 3.93 -13.84
CA HIS A 224 10.38 3.37 -14.50
C HIS A 224 11.15 4.47 -15.25
N ASN A 225 10.46 5.25 -16.09
CA ASN A 225 11.10 6.34 -16.83
C ASN A 225 11.67 7.42 -15.91
N THR A 226 10.98 7.75 -14.81
CA THR A 226 11.47 8.71 -13.81
C THR A 226 12.77 8.23 -13.18
N ILE A 227 12.83 6.96 -12.77
CA ILE A 227 13.99 6.39 -12.07
C ILE A 227 15.16 6.15 -13.03
N CYS A 228 14.90 5.64 -14.23
CA CYS A 228 15.93 5.38 -15.24
C CYS A 228 16.60 6.66 -15.76
N THR A 229 15.92 7.82 -15.74
CA THR A 229 16.62 9.09 -16.03
C THR A 229 17.68 9.46 -14.98
N GLY A 230 17.68 8.80 -13.80
CA GLY A 230 18.63 9.01 -12.71
C GLY A 230 19.53 7.81 -12.36
N MET A 231 19.42 6.67 -13.05
CA MET A 231 20.18 5.43 -12.79
C MET A 231 20.70 4.84 -14.12
N SER A 232 21.88 4.20 -14.14
CA SER A 232 22.41 3.59 -15.38
C SER A 232 21.44 2.53 -15.94
N ASP A 233 21.15 2.62 -17.24
CA ASP A 233 20.10 1.94 -18.03
C ASP A 233 20.04 0.39 -18.00
N THR A 234 20.70 -0.29 -17.05
CA THR A 234 20.91 -1.75 -17.12
C THR A 234 20.05 -2.58 -16.17
N GLU A 235 19.27 -1.99 -15.26
CA GLU A 235 18.49 -2.77 -14.29
C GLU A 235 17.02 -2.36 -14.26
N ASN A 236 16.13 -3.30 -14.62
CA ASN A 236 14.68 -3.14 -14.56
C ASN A 236 14.23 -2.81 -13.12
N VAL A 237 13.92 -1.55 -12.86
CA VAL A 237 13.25 -1.13 -11.62
C VAL A 237 11.77 -1.46 -11.76
N ASN A 238 11.29 -2.47 -11.03
CA ASN A 238 9.89 -2.90 -11.07
C ASN A 238 9.13 -2.47 -9.82
N ILE A 239 8.85 -1.17 -9.69
CA ILE A 239 7.98 -0.65 -8.64
C ILE A 239 6.53 -0.88 -9.05
N LYS A 240 5.81 -1.70 -8.29
CA LYS A 240 4.42 -2.06 -8.56
C LYS A 240 3.44 -0.93 -8.26
N ALA A 241 2.43 -0.79 -9.10
CA ALA A 241 1.25 0.04 -8.84
C ALA A 241 0.02 -0.82 -8.54
N VAL A 242 -0.77 -0.43 -7.54
CA VAL A 242 -2.00 -1.13 -7.17
C VAL A 242 -3.16 -0.15 -7.07
N CYS A 243 -4.18 -0.31 -7.91
CA CYS A 243 -5.45 0.39 -7.78
C CYS A 243 -6.25 -0.15 -6.60
N TYR A 244 -6.70 0.73 -5.74
CA TYR A 244 -7.50 0.38 -4.57
C TYR A 244 -8.43 1.53 -4.18
N SER A 245 -9.39 1.24 -3.30
CA SER A 245 -10.17 2.29 -2.63
C SER A 245 -10.10 2.05 -1.14
N ALA A 246 -9.58 3.02 -0.39
CA ALA A 246 -9.62 2.98 1.07
C ALA A 246 -11.05 3.06 1.63
N GLY A 247 -12.02 3.45 0.80
CA GLY A 247 -13.34 3.88 1.26
C GLY A 247 -13.30 5.29 1.83
N TYR A 248 -14.42 5.99 1.74
CA TYR A 248 -14.57 7.35 2.28
C TYR A 248 -15.46 7.34 3.51
N LYS A 249 -15.35 8.38 4.33
CA LYS A 249 -16.10 8.51 5.59
C LYS A 249 -16.95 9.78 5.58
N GLU A 250 -18.28 9.62 5.61
CA GLU A 250 -19.22 10.72 5.78
C GLU A 250 -19.33 11.14 7.27
N ALA A 251 -19.90 12.30 7.56
CA ALA A 251 -19.88 12.86 8.92
C ALA A 251 -20.81 12.08 9.84
N GLY A 252 -20.25 11.51 10.91
CA GLY A 252 -21.01 10.64 11.82
C GLY A 252 -21.22 9.23 11.29
N GLU A 253 -20.71 8.89 10.10
CA GLU A 253 -20.80 7.55 9.53
C GLU A 253 -19.51 6.74 9.70
N LYS A 254 -19.65 5.41 9.62
CA LYS A 254 -18.51 4.50 9.50
C LYS A 254 -17.86 4.69 8.13
N GLN A 255 -16.55 4.47 8.06
CA GLN A 255 -15.84 4.43 6.77
C GLN A 255 -16.47 3.36 5.88
N LYS A 256 -16.73 3.71 4.61
CA LYS A 256 -17.26 2.76 3.63
C LYS A 256 -16.26 1.64 3.38
N ARG A 257 -16.79 0.50 2.91
CA ARG A 257 -15.99 -0.69 2.63
C ARG A 257 -14.87 -0.35 1.66
N SER A 258 -13.66 -0.79 2.00
CA SER A 258 -12.49 -0.67 1.13
C SER A 258 -12.48 -1.74 0.05
N TYR A 259 -11.81 -1.45 -1.05
CA TYR A 259 -11.54 -2.38 -2.15
C TYR A 259 -10.04 -2.57 -2.30
N ASN A 260 -9.59 -3.82 -2.48
CA ASN A 260 -8.24 -4.20 -2.91
C ASN A 260 -7.07 -3.79 -2.00
N ILE A 261 -7.37 -3.48 -0.73
CA ILE A 261 -6.35 -3.30 0.32
C ILE A 261 -5.52 -4.58 0.47
N ASP A 262 -6.16 -5.73 0.31
CA ASP A 262 -5.51 -7.04 0.39
C ASP A 262 -4.42 -7.21 -0.69
N ARG A 263 -4.65 -6.77 -1.94
CA ARG A 263 -3.62 -6.78 -3.00
C ARG A 263 -2.50 -5.78 -2.74
N LEU A 264 -2.82 -4.60 -2.21
CA LEU A 264 -1.82 -3.61 -1.79
C LEU A 264 -0.89 -4.20 -0.70
N MET A 265 -1.47 -4.84 0.31
CA MET A 265 -0.71 -5.50 1.38
C MET A 265 0.03 -6.76 0.91
N SER A 266 -0.49 -7.45 -0.11
CA SER A 266 0.21 -8.56 -0.75
C SER A 266 1.48 -8.07 -1.45
N SER A 267 1.44 -6.90 -2.12
CA SER A 267 2.66 -6.30 -2.69
C SER A 267 3.69 -5.92 -1.62
N VAL A 268 3.24 -5.41 -0.46
CA VAL A 268 4.14 -5.12 0.70
C VAL A 268 4.87 -6.38 1.13
N ALA A 269 4.12 -7.45 1.29
CA ALA A 269 4.61 -8.75 1.67
C ALA A 269 5.65 -9.32 0.70
N GLU A 270 5.39 -9.25 -0.61
CA GLU A 270 6.33 -9.72 -1.63
C GLU A 270 7.66 -8.97 -1.60
N ASN A 271 7.60 -7.68 -1.29
CA ASN A 271 8.73 -6.77 -1.25
C ASN A 271 9.62 -6.94 0.01
N ILE A 272 9.04 -7.42 1.12
CA ILE A 272 9.79 -7.71 2.36
C ILE A 272 10.63 -9.00 2.23
N ASN A 273 10.24 -9.91 1.32
CA ASN A 273 10.91 -11.20 1.10
C ASN A 273 11.83 -11.23 -0.13
N ALA A 274 12.00 -10.10 -0.83
CA ALA A 274 12.85 -9.97 -2.02
C ALA A 274 14.27 -9.54 -1.65
#